data_AF-A0A8K0CPX5-F1
#
_entry.id   AF-A0A8K0CPX5-F1
#
_cell.length_a   1.000
_cell.length_b   1.000
_cell.length_c   1.000
_cell.angle_alpha   90.00
_cell.angle_beta   90.00
_cell.angle_gamma   90.00
#
_symmetry.space_group_name_H-M   'P 1'
#
loop_
_entity.id
_entity.type
_entity.pdbx_description
1 polymer ?
#
loop_
_entity_poly.entity_id
_entity_poly.type
_entity_poly.pdbx_seq_one_letter_code
_entity_poly.pdbx_strand_id
1 'polypeptide(L)'
;MVKIALQIQATLEYIEEFYTCHPNYNFSLKIKCLNCGEVSEKWHDVAESDSIPTPNKHLHNHFVAKCKLCGRENSLDIVKDSN
;
A
#
# COMPACT_ATOMS: atom_id res chain seq x y z
N MET A 1 -4.20 -7.82 -12.32
CA MET A 1 -3.75 -7.08 -11.12
C MET A 1 -3.22 -5.74 -11.60
N VAL A 2 -3.70 -4.62 -11.06
CA VAL A 2 -3.25 -3.27 -11.48
C VAL A 2 -2.02 -2.91 -10.65
N LYS A 3 -0.98 -2.35 -11.27
CA LYS A 3 0.18 -1.77 -10.59
C LYS A 3 0.07 -0.25 -10.62
N ILE A 4 0.36 0.40 -9.49
CA ILE A 4 0.33 1.85 -9.34
C ILE A 4 1.71 2.26 -8.81
N ALA A 5 2.36 3.20 -9.48
CA ALA A 5 3.63 3.77 -9.01
C ALA A 5 3.36 4.99 -8.12
N LEU A 6 4.01 5.03 -6.96
CA LEU A 6 4.06 6.23 -6.12
C LEU A 6 5.31 7.02 -6.51
N GLN A 7 5.12 8.28 -6.92
CA GLN A 7 6.21 9.16 -7.30
C GLN A 7 6.28 10.33 -6.34
N ILE A 8 7.50 10.73 -5.99
CA ILE A 8 7.76 11.90 -5.15
C ILE A 8 8.57 12.92 -5.94
N GLN A 9 8.42 14.19 -5.60
CA GLN A 9 9.23 15.28 -6.12
C GLN A 9 9.69 16.13 -4.95
N ALA A 10 10.99 16.38 -4.87
CA ALA A 10 11.60 17.19 -3.83
C ALA A 10 12.83 17.91 -4.39
N THR A 11 13.15 19.07 -3.81
CA THR A 11 14.45 19.74 -3.98
C THR A 11 15.37 19.26 -2.87
N LEU A 12 16.52 18.70 -3.22
CA LEU A 12 17.50 18.19 -2.28
C LEU A 12 18.74 19.08 -2.29
N GLU A 13 19.21 19.49 -1.11
CA GLU A 13 20.45 20.27 -0.95
C GLU A 13 21.42 19.46 -0.08
N TYR A 14 22.61 19.17 -0.61
CA TYR A 14 23.64 18.39 0.08
C TYR A 14 23.17 17.00 0.56
N ILE A 15 22.24 16.37 -0.14
CA ILE A 15 21.78 14.99 0.11
C ILE A 15 22.20 14.13 -1.08
N GLU A 16 22.91 13.04 -0.81
CA GLU A 16 23.37 12.08 -1.83
C GLU A 16 22.28 11.05 -2.19
N GLU A 17 21.59 10.53 -1.18
CA GLU A 17 20.60 9.46 -1.33
C GLU A 17 19.35 9.71 -0.49
N PHE A 18 18.19 9.34 -1.02
CA PHE A 18 16.90 9.40 -0.35
C PHE A 18 16.18 8.08 -0.59
N TYR A 19 15.92 7.34 0.49
CA TYR A 19 15.27 6.04 0.45
C TYR A 19 14.45 5.81 1.71
N THR A 20 13.55 4.85 1.64
CA THR A 20 12.70 4.41 2.74
C THR A 20 13.37 3.32 3.59
N CYS A 21 12.99 3.22 4.85
CA CYS A 21 13.47 2.19 5.78
C CYS A 21 12.78 0.84 5.50
N HIS A 22 13.22 0.08 4.50
CA HIS A 22 12.63 -1.22 4.19
C HIS A 22 13.03 -2.32 5.19
N PRO A 23 12.14 -3.29 5.49
CA PRO A 23 10.73 -3.40 5.08
C PRO A 23 9.75 -2.66 6.02
N ASN A 24 10.26 -1.93 7.01
CA ASN A 24 9.48 -1.41 8.14
C ASN A 24 8.93 0.01 7.93
N TYR A 25 9.06 0.58 6.73
CA TYR A 25 8.52 1.90 6.43
C TYR A 25 7.01 1.81 6.25
N ASN A 26 6.29 2.63 7.03
CA ASN A 26 4.84 2.71 6.97
C ASN A 26 4.41 3.72 5.90
N PHE A 27 3.80 3.23 4.84
CA PHE A 27 3.10 4.07 3.88
C PHE A 27 1.72 4.42 4.41
N SER A 28 1.51 5.67 4.83
CA SER A 28 0.19 6.17 5.21
C SER A 28 -0.60 6.58 3.96
N LEU A 29 -1.63 5.79 3.61
CA LEU A 29 -2.39 5.95 2.38
C LEU A 29 -3.90 6.14 2.64
N LYS A 30 -4.55 6.93 1.77
CA LYS A 30 -6.01 6.88 1.58
C LYS A 30 -6.33 5.98 0.39
N ILE A 31 -7.28 5.07 0.57
CA ILE A 31 -7.51 3.98 -0.37
C ILE A 31 -8.87 4.16 -1.03
N LYS A 32 -8.93 3.97 -2.36
CA LYS A 32 -10.16 4.01 -3.14
C LYS A 32 -10.57 2.62 -3.58
N CYS A 33 -11.83 2.24 -3.33
CA CYS A 33 -12.41 1.03 -3.86
C CYS A 33 -12.64 1.18 -5.37
N LEU A 34 -11.98 0.34 -6.17
CA LEU A 34 -12.13 0.37 -7.64
C LEU A 34 -13.49 -0.15 -8.12
N ASN A 35 -14.28 -0.79 -7.25
CA ASN A 35 -15.60 -1.32 -7.60
C ASN A 35 -16.72 -0.27 -7.52
N CYS A 36 -16.73 0.54 -6.46
CA CYS A 36 -17.82 1.50 -6.20
C CYS A 36 -17.34 2.95 -6.05
N GLY A 37 -16.03 3.20 -6.05
CA GLY A 37 -15.44 4.53 -5.96
C GLY A 37 -15.28 5.08 -4.55
N GLU A 38 -15.78 4.37 -3.52
CA GLU A 38 -15.66 4.80 -2.12
C GLU A 38 -14.20 5.00 -1.70
N VAL A 39 -13.90 6.12 -1.03
CA VAL A 39 -12.55 6.48 -0.55
C VAL A 39 -12.50 6.40 0.97
N SER A 40 -11.43 5.85 1.52
CA SER A 40 -11.26 5.79 2.97
C SER A 40 -11.21 7.18 3.60
N GLU A 41 -12.05 7.39 4.62
CA GLU A 41 -12.04 8.64 5.40
C GLU A 41 -10.73 8.78 6.20
N LYS A 42 -10.30 7.68 6.81
CA LYS A 42 -9.09 7.58 7.62
C LYS A 42 -7.89 7.15 6.77
N TRP A 43 -6.71 7.53 7.24
CA TRP A 43 -5.44 7.03 6.74
C TRP A 43 -5.23 5.59 7.20
N HIS A 44 -4.57 4.80 6.35
CA HIS A 44 -4.19 3.43 6.61
C HIS A 44 -2.68 3.32 6.50
N ASP A 45 -2.03 2.79 7.53
CA ASP A 45 -0.61 2.47 7.49
C ASP A 45 -0.43 1.09 6.86
N VAL A 46 0.48 1.00 5.91
CA VAL A 46 0.84 -0.25 5.22
C VAL A 46 2.35 -0.36 5.18
N ALA A 47 2.91 -1.44 5.74
CA ALA A 47 4.33 -1.75 5.65
C ALA A 47 4.58 -3.00 4.81
N GLU A 48 5.78 -3.10 4.23
CA GLU A 48 6.21 -4.33 3.54
C GLU A 48 6.44 -5.47 4.54
N SER A 49 6.75 -5.14 5.80
CA SER A 49 6.88 -6.10 6.89
C SER A 49 5.54 -6.74 7.28
N ASP A 50 4.41 -6.12 6.94
CA ASP A 50 3.09 -6.63 7.29
C ASP A 50 2.73 -7.79 6.36
N SER A 51 2.32 -8.92 6.93
CA SER A 51 1.87 -10.07 6.15
C SER A 51 0.55 -10.58 6.70
N ILE A 52 -0.50 -10.45 5.89
CA ILE A 52 -1.82 -10.99 6.20
C ILE A 52 -1.95 -12.35 5.51
N PRO A 53 -2.11 -13.45 6.26
CA PRO A 53 -2.26 -14.77 5.67
C PRO A 53 -3.55 -14.84 4.86
N THR A 54 -3.44 -15.29 3.61
CA THR A 54 -4.60 -15.52 2.75
C THR A 54 -4.91 -17.02 2.64
N PRO A 55 -6.17 -17.40 2.33
CA PRO A 55 -6.53 -18.81 2.11
C PRO A 55 -5.70 -19.49 1.02
N ASN A 56 -5.20 -18.69 0.06
CA ASN A 56 -4.26 -19.14 -0.95
C ASN A 56 -2.83 -18.94 -0.44
N LYS A 57 -2.20 -20.02 0.03
CA LYS A 57 -0.85 -20.07 0.63
C LYS A 57 0.29 -19.40 -0.17
N HIS A 58 0.05 -19.00 -1.42
CA HIS A 58 1.03 -18.36 -2.30
C HIS A 58 0.89 -16.85 -2.43
N LEU A 59 -0.21 -16.25 -1.95
CA LEU A 59 -0.37 -14.79 -1.92
C LEU A 59 -0.21 -14.26 -0.50
N HIS A 60 0.81 -13.45 -0.31
CA HIS A 60 0.95 -12.61 0.88
C HIS A 60 0.42 -11.23 0.52
N ASN A 61 -0.58 -10.77 1.27
CA ASN A 61 -1.06 -9.40 1.14
C ASN A 61 -0.48 -8.56 2.28
N HIS A 62 -0.06 -7.33 1.98
CA HIS A 62 0.40 -6.41 3.03
C HIS A 62 -0.78 -5.65 3.66
N PHE A 63 -1.87 -5.48 2.91
CA PHE A 63 -3.09 -4.86 3.41
C PHE A 63 -4.33 -5.53 2.81
N VAL A 64 -5.35 -5.76 3.64
CA VAL A 64 -6.67 -6.29 3.23
C VAL A 64 -7.75 -5.49 3.95
N ALA A 65 -8.74 -5.01 3.19
CA ALA A 65 -9.89 -4.32 3.76
C ALA A 65 -11.18 -4.59 2.99
N LYS A 66 -12.27 -4.71 3.75
CA LYS A 66 -13.62 -4.76 3.21
C LYS A 66 -14.15 -3.35 2.99
N CYS A 67 -14.61 -3.06 1.78
CA CYS A 67 -15.23 -1.79 1.45
C CYS A 67 -16.51 -1.59 2.28
N LYS A 68 -16.62 -0.45 2.98
CA LYS A 68 -17.78 -0.12 3.83
C LYS A 68 -19.07 0.10 3.03
N LEU A 69 -18.95 0.49 1.76
CA LEU A 69 -20.11 0.75 0.89
C LEU A 69 -20.60 -0.52 0.19
N CYS A 70 -19.75 -1.16 -0.63
CA CYS A 70 -20.17 -2.30 -1.46
C CYS A 70 -19.87 -3.68 -0.85
N GLY A 71 -19.23 -3.74 0.31
CA GLY A 71 -18.90 -5.00 0.99
C GLY A 71 -17.82 -5.85 0.31
N ARG A 72 -17.25 -5.40 -0.81
CA ARG A 72 -16.18 -6.12 -1.52
C ARG A 72 -14.87 -6.09 -0.72
N GLU A 73 -14.23 -7.25 -0.59
CA GLU A 73 -12.87 -7.35 -0.06
C GLU A 73 -11.85 -6.93 -1.12
N ASN A 74 -10.91 -6.07 -0.75
CA ASN A 74 -9.82 -5.61 -1.61
C ASN A 74 -8.50 -5.80 -0.87
N SER A 75 -7.44 -6.05 -1.63
CA SER A 75 -6.07 -6.18 -1.11
C SER A 75 -5.14 -5.19 -1.78
N LEU A 76 -4.03 -4.89 -1.11
CA LEU A 76 -2.92 -4.10 -1.61
C LEU A 76 -1.60 -4.74 -1.16
N ASP A 77 -0.65 -4.78 -2.09
CA ASP A 77 0.68 -5.34 -1.91
C ASP A 77 1.72 -4.29 -2.29
N ILE A 78 2.77 -4.20 -1.48
CA ILE A 78 3.98 -3.44 -1.82
C ILE A 78 4.87 -4.36 -2.64
N VAL A 79 5.24 -3.92 -3.84
CA VAL A 79 6.11 -4.71 -4.71
C VAL A 79 7.54 -4.60 -4.17
N LYS A 80 8.16 -5.75 -3.88
CA LYS A 80 9.57 -5.78 -3.45
C LYS A 80 10.47 -5.12 -4.48
N ASP A 81 11.51 -4.43 -4.01
CA ASP A 81 12.50 -3.74 -4.84
C ASP A 81 11.92 -2.68 -5.78
N SER A 82 10.76 -2.10 -5.44
CA SER A 82 10.08 -1.08 -6.28
C SER A 82 10.24 0.36 -5.80
N ASN A 83 11.10 0.57 -4.81
CA ASN A 83 11.24 1.76 -3.97
C ASN A 83 12.71 2.14 -3.85
#